data_AF-A0AAV2SWM3-F1
#
_entry.id   AF-A0AAV2SWM3-F1
#
_cell.length_a   1.000
_cell.length_b   1.000
_cell.length_c   1.000
_cell.angle_alpha   90.00
_cell.angle_beta   90.00
_cell.angle_gamma   90.00
#
_symmetry.space_group_name_H-M   'P 1'
#
loop_
_entity.id
_entity.type
_entity.pdbx_description
1 polymer ?
#
loop_
_entity_poly.entity_id
_entity_poly.type
_entity_poly.pdbx_seq_one_letter_code
_entity_poly.pdbx_strand_id
1 'polypeptide(L)'
;FSRIDLSEEYSESVLDAHDAEVQRLRDYYSENEHIFKKIKLHQELWNRLNNLEEHANDPNRLFGNRGGSLLEEEKERKVLQKKLPKVQHEITELLLAWEGVHKRPFLVMGQPLEEFITSQWEERNELKLQEKIER
;
A
#
# COMPACT_ATOMS: atom_id res chain seq x y z
N PHE A 1 1.75 -21.35 1.95
CA PHE A 1 1.18 -21.06 0.62
C PHE A 1 1.05 -22.38 -0.13
N SER A 2 -0.16 -22.95 -0.23
CA SER A 2 -0.39 -24.21 -0.93
C SER A 2 -0.32 -23.98 -2.44
N ARG A 3 0.61 -24.69 -3.07
CA ARG A 3 0.83 -24.77 -4.51
C ARG A 3 -0.47 -25.24 -5.17
N ILE A 4 -1.15 -24.34 -5.89
CA ILE A 4 -2.23 -24.72 -6.78
C ILE A 4 -1.58 -25.56 -7.87
N ASP A 5 -1.98 -26.83 -7.92
CA ASP A 5 -1.56 -27.76 -8.95
C ASP A 5 -2.15 -27.26 -10.27
N LEU A 6 -1.27 -26.84 -11.20
CA LEU A 6 -1.62 -26.62 -12.60
C LEU A 6 -1.82 -27.99 -13.25
N SER A 7 -2.77 -28.76 -12.73
CA SER A 7 -3.14 -30.06 -13.27
C SER A 7 -3.73 -29.82 -14.67
N GLU A 8 -3.07 -30.37 -15.69
CA GLU A 8 -3.54 -30.38 -17.08
C GLU A 8 -4.77 -31.30 -17.28
N GLU A 9 -5.27 -31.93 -16.21
CA GLU A 9 -6.47 -32.77 -16.22
C GLU A 9 -7.72 -31.98 -15.80
N TYR A 10 -8.47 -31.52 -16.79
CA TYR A 10 -9.80 -30.95 -16.60
C TYR A 10 -10.78 -32.01 -16.11
N SER A 11 -11.09 -31.99 -14.81
CA SER A 11 -12.10 -32.85 -14.19
C SER A 11 -13.08 -32.04 -13.34
N GLU A 12 -14.28 -32.58 -13.14
CA GLU A 12 -15.31 -31.97 -12.28
C GLU A 12 -14.80 -31.74 -10.84
N SER A 13 -13.94 -32.65 -10.35
CA SER A 13 -13.23 -32.51 -9.07
C SER A 13 -12.30 -31.29 -9.02
N VAL A 14 -11.60 -30.99 -10.12
CA VAL A 14 -10.75 -29.79 -10.22
C VAL A 14 -11.61 -28.52 -10.23
N LEU A 15 -12.76 -28.53 -10.90
CA LEU A 15 -13.69 -27.40 -10.90
C LEU A 15 -14.23 -27.13 -9.48
N ASP A 16 -14.70 -28.17 -8.79
CA ASP A 16 -15.18 -28.06 -7.41
C ASP A 16 -14.11 -27.53 -6.46
N ALA A 17 -12.85 -27.95 -6.62
CA ALA A 17 -11.73 -27.45 -5.84
C ALA A 17 -11.46 -25.95 -6.09
N HIS A 18 -11.57 -25.50 -7.35
CA HIS A 18 -11.42 -24.09 -7.70
C HIS A 18 -12.57 -23.25 -7.13
N ASP A 19 -13.81 -23.70 -7.23
CA ASP A 19 -14.98 -23.00 -6.68
C ASP A 19 -14.88 -22.89 -5.15
N ALA A 20 -14.42 -23.94 -4.47
CA ALA A 20 -14.18 -23.91 -3.03
C ALA A 20 -13.10 -22.89 -2.64
N GLU A 21 -12.00 -22.82 -3.40
CA GLU A 21 -10.93 -21.84 -3.14
C GLU A 21 -11.38 -20.41 -3.43
N VAL A 22 -12.16 -20.18 -4.49
CA VAL A 22 -12.75 -18.86 -4.79
C VAL A 22 -13.66 -18.43 -3.65
N GLN A 23 -14.51 -19.32 -3.14
CA GLN A 23 -15.39 -19.00 -2.02
C GLN A 23 -14.57 -18.68 -0.75
N ARG A 24 -13.55 -19.49 -0.44
CA ARG A 24 -12.63 -19.23 0.67
C ARG A 24 -11.97 -17.85 0.57
N LEU A 25 -11.51 -17.47 -0.63
CA LEU A 25 -10.89 -16.17 -0.87
C LEU A 25 -11.89 -15.01 -0.73
N ARG A 26 -13.14 -15.21 -1.16
CA ARG A 26 -14.22 -14.22 -0.98
C ARG A 26 -14.55 -14.00 0.49
N ASP A 27 -14.68 -15.07 1.26
CA ASP A 27 -14.95 -15.00 2.70
C ASP A 27 -13.80 -14.30 3.41
N TYR A 28 -12.56 -14.70 3.10
CA TYR A 28 -11.36 -14.04 3.60
C TYR A 28 -11.31 -12.55 3.26
N TYR A 29 -11.66 -12.17 2.03
CA TYR A 29 -11.69 -10.77 1.63
C TYR A 29 -12.77 -9.99 2.39
N SER A 30 -13.96 -10.57 2.55
CA SER A 30 -15.07 -9.92 3.25
C SER A 30 -14.76 -9.70 4.74
N GLU A 31 -14.14 -10.68 5.40
CA GLU A 31 -13.74 -10.57 6.81
C GLU A 31 -12.65 -9.50 7.00
N ASN A 32 -11.72 -9.40 6.06
CA ASN A 32 -10.55 -8.54 6.13
C ASN A 32 -10.68 -7.25 5.31
N GLU A 33 -11.89 -6.96 4.83
CA GLU A 33 -12.17 -5.83 3.94
C GLU A 33 -11.71 -4.50 4.56
N HIS A 34 -11.90 -4.37 5.87
CA HIS A 34 -11.49 -3.19 6.64
C HIS A 34 -9.96 -2.98 6.62
N ILE A 35 -9.18 -4.06 6.76
CA ILE A 35 -7.71 -4.04 6.67
C ILE A 35 -7.28 -3.62 5.26
N PHE A 36 -7.88 -4.24 4.24
CA PHE A 36 -7.57 -3.91 2.84
C PHE A 36 -7.90 -2.46 2.49
N LYS A 37 -9.03 -1.93 2.96
CA LYS A 37 -9.40 -0.51 2.79
C LYS A 37 -8.37 0.42 3.43
N LYS A 38 -7.87 0.09 4.62
CA LYS A 38 -6.85 0.89 5.30
C LYS A 38 -5.50 0.84 4.60
N ILE A 39 -5.07 -0.34 4.15
CA ILE A 39 -3.85 -0.51 3.34
C ILE A 39 -3.95 0.30 2.03
N LYS A 40 -5.09 0.23 1.34
CA LYS A 40 -5.34 1.03 0.13
C LYS A 40 -5.26 2.52 0.42
N LEU A 41 -5.89 2.98 1.50
CA LEU A 41 -5.82 4.38 1.92
C LEU A 41 -4.37 4.80 2.21
N HIS A 42 -3.58 3.96 2.88
CA HIS A 42 -2.17 4.23 3.11
C HIS A 42 -1.41 4.43 1.80
N GLN A 43 -1.59 3.53 0.83
CA GLN A 43 -0.96 3.62 -0.50
C GLN A 43 -1.40 4.89 -1.26
N GLU A 44 -2.68 5.25 -1.21
CA GLU A 44 -3.18 6.49 -1.83
C GLU A 44 -2.54 7.74 -1.22
N LEU A 45 -2.43 7.80 0.12
CA LEU A 45 -1.78 8.91 0.82
C LEU A 45 -0.28 8.97 0.51
N TRP A 46 0.37 7.82 0.39
CA TRP A 46 1.78 7.69 0.03
C TRP A 46 2.06 8.21 -1.38
N ASN A 47 1.30 7.74 -2.37
CA ASN A 47 1.42 8.19 -3.76
C ASN A 47 1.16 9.70 -3.87
N ARG A 48 0.18 10.21 -3.13
CA ARG A 48 -0.13 11.64 -3.09
C ARG A 48 1.02 12.45 -2.50
N LEU A 49 1.69 11.95 -1.46
CA LEU A 49 2.89 12.59 -0.90
C LEU A 49 4.03 12.61 -1.92
N ASN A 50 4.28 11.49 -2.62
CA ASN A 50 5.32 11.41 -3.64
C ASN A 50 5.08 12.39 -4.78
N ASN A 51 3.85 12.44 -5.31
CA ASN A 51 3.48 13.39 -6.36
C ASN A 51 3.73 14.85 -5.93
N LEU A 52 3.38 15.22 -4.69
CA LEU A 52 3.64 16.58 -4.18
C LEU A 52 5.13 16.90 -4.04
N GLU A 53 5.97 15.90 -3.82
CA GLU A 53 7.42 16.08 -3.74
C GLU A 53 8.06 16.14 -5.13
N GLU A 54 7.61 15.33 -6.08
CA GLU A 54 8.05 15.40 -7.48
C GLU A 54 7.72 16.77 -8.09
N HIS A 55 6.47 17.24 -7.90
CA HIS A 55 6.07 18.57 -8.36
C HIS A 55 6.90 19.66 -7.68
N ALA A 56 7.29 19.49 -6.42
CA ALA A 56 8.15 20.44 -5.72
C ALA A 56 9.58 20.53 -6.29
N ASN A 57 10.04 19.49 -6.99
CA ASN A 57 11.36 19.42 -7.61
C ASN A 57 11.40 19.98 -9.05
N ASP A 58 10.26 20.38 -9.63
CA ASP A 58 10.18 20.96 -10.99
C ASP A 58 10.60 22.44 -11.00
N PRO A 59 11.66 22.83 -11.77
CA PRO A 59 12.08 24.23 -11.94
C PRO A 59 10.98 25.14 -12.49
N ASN A 60 10.02 24.61 -13.25
CA ASN A 60 8.91 25.37 -13.82
C ASN A 60 7.82 25.73 -12.80
N ARG A 61 7.85 25.14 -11.61
CA ARG A 61 6.86 25.36 -10.53
C ARG A 61 6.76 26.82 -10.09
N LEU A 62 7.84 27.58 -10.17
CA LEU A 62 7.86 29.00 -9.79
C LEU A 62 7.08 29.90 -10.76
N PHE A 63 6.88 29.47 -12.02
CA PHE A 63 6.24 30.29 -13.05
C PHE A 63 4.71 30.16 -13.09
N GLY A 64 4.15 29.11 -12.49
CA GLY A 64 2.70 28.87 -12.35
C GLY A 64 2.06 29.54 -11.13
N ASN A 65 2.81 30.38 -10.40
CA ASN A 65 2.48 30.87 -9.05
C ASN A 65 1.41 31.98 -9.00
N ARG A 66 0.38 31.88 -9.84
CA ARG A 66 -0.83 32.72 -9.77
C ARG A 66 -1.84 32.05 -8.85
N GLY A 67 -2.02 32.59 -7.64
CA GLY A 67 -3.17 32.25 -6.79
C GLY A 67 -2.92 31.42 -5.52
N GLY A 68 -1.67 31.24 -5.07
CA GLY A 68 -1.41 30.64 -3.74
C GLY A 68 -1.28 29.11 -3.69
N SER A 69 -1.20 28.43 -4.84
CA SER A 69 -1.03 26.96 -4.96
C SER A 69 0.11 26.41 -4.09
N LEU A 70 1.26 27.09 -4.03
CA LEU A 70 2.41 26.65 -3.22
C LEU A 70 2.08 26.52 -1.72
N LEU A 71 1.20 27.39 -1.23
CA LEU A 71 0.86 27.46 0.19
C LEU A 71 -0.17 26.38 0.54
N GLU A 72 -1.04 26.04 -0.40
CA GLU A 72 -1.95 24.88 -0.29
C GLU A 72 -1.18 23.56 -0.37
N GLU A 73 -0.22 23.42 -1.29
CA GLU A 73 0.65 22.25 -1.40
C GLU A 73 1.43 21.99 -0.11
N GLU A 74 2.02 23.03 0.50
CA GLU A 74 2.78 22.87 1.75
C GLU A 74 1.86 22.55 2.95
N LYS A 75 0.64 23.10 2.97
CA LYS A 75 -0.38 22.71 3.96
C LYS A 75 -0.78 21.25 3.78
N GLU A 76 -1.02 20.82 2.54
CA GLU A 76 -1.40 19.46 2.21
C GLU A 76 -0.30 18.47 2.59
N ARG A 77 0.96 18.78 2.25
CA ARG A 77 2.13 17.98 2.67
C ARG A 77 2.17 17.79 4.19
N LYS A 78 1.99 18.86 4.96
CA LYS A 78 1.98 18.78 6.43
C LYS A 78 0.81 17.94 6.97
N VAL A 79 -0.34 17.98 6.32
CA VAL A 79 -1.50 17.13 6.68
C VAL A 79 -1.18 15.66 6.36
N LEU A 80 -0.63 15.37 5.18
CA LEU A 80 -0.28 14.01 4.77
C LEU A 80 0.81 13.40 5.66
N GLN A 81 1.86 14.16 6.00
CA GLN A 81 2.91 13.71 6.93
C GLN A 81 2.39 13.38 8.32
N LYS A 82 1.29 14.01 8.76
CA LYS A 82 0.62 13.67 10.03
C LYS A 82 -0.38 12.53 9.90
N LYS A 83 -1.00 12.37 8.72
CA LYS A 83 -2.06 11.38 8.48
C LYS A 83 -1.48 10.00 8.18
N LEU A 84 -0.38 9.92 7.44
CA LEU A 84 0.33 8.66 7.14
C LEU A 84 0.67 7.85 8.41
N PRO A 85 1.38 8.39 9.43
CA PRO A 85 1.71 7.63 10.63
C PRO A 85 0.48 7.22 11.43
N LYS A 86 -0.62 8.01 11.38
CA LYS A 86 -1.88 7.63 12.01
C LYS A 86 -2.51 6.43 11.31
N VAL A 87 -2.59 6.46 9.98
CA VAL A 87 -3.14 5.33 9.20
C VAL A 87 -2.24 4.09 9.36
N GLN A 88 -0.93 4.25 9.39
CA GLN A 88 0.01 3.15 9.68
C GLN A 88 -0.29 2.52 11.04
N HIS A 89 -0.43 3.33 12.10
CA HIS A 89 -0.75 2.84 13.43
C HIS A 89 -2.09 2.10 13.47
N GLU A 90 -3.13 2.65 12.83
CA GLU A 90 -4.42 1.98 12.71
C GLU A 90 -4.31 0.63 11.98
N ILE A 91 -3.50 0.53 10.92
CA ILE A 91 -3.26 -0.75 10.25
C ILE A 91 -2.56 -1.72 11.20
N THR A 92 -1.51 -1.29 11.92
CA THR A 92 -0.81 -2.13 12.89
C THR A 92 -1.76 -2.69 13.95
N GLU A 93 -2.64 -1.87 14.53
CA GLU A 93 -3.63 -2.33 15.51
C GLU A 93 -4.59 -3.37 14.93
N LEU A 94 -5.07 -3.15 13.70
CA LEU A 94 -5.95 -4.09 13.01
C LEU A 94 -5.23 -5.41 12.71
N LEU A 95 -3.97 -5.36 12.29
CA LEU A 95 -3.16 -6.56 12.06
C LEU A 95 -2.95 -7.34 13.36
N LEU A 96 -2.59 -6.67 14.46
CA LEU A 96 -2.42 -7.32 15.76
C LEU A 96 -3.71 -8.01 16.24
N ALA A 97 -4.86 -7.35 16.09
CA ALA A 97 -6.15 -7.94 16.40
C ALA A 97 -6.43 -9.18 15.54
N TRP A 98 -6.13 -9.08 14.24
CA TRP A 98 -6.32 -10.16 13.29
C TRP A 98 -5.42 -11.36 13.56
N GLU A 99 -4.14 -11.14 13.82
CA GLU A 99 -3.15 -12.16 14.17
C GLU A 99 -3.50 -12.84 15.50
N GLY A 100 -4.06 -12.08 16.45
CA GLY A 100 -4.57 -12.59 17.72
C GLY A 100 -5.65 -13.66 17.55
N VAL A 101 -6.55 -13.48 16.57
CA VAL A 101 -7.65 -14.39 16.24
C VAL A 101 -7.18 -15.56 15.37
N HIS A 102 -6.42 -15.29 14.30
CA HIS A 102 -6.07 -16.27 13.29
C HIS A 102 -4.77 -17.04 13.58
N LYS A 103 -4.00 -16.62 14.60
CA LYS A 103 -2.73 -17.23 15.03
C LYS A 103 -1.71 -17.42 13.90
N ARG A 104 -1.77 -16.56 12.89
CA ARG A 104 -0.86 -16.54 11.73
C ARG A 104 -0.49 -15.09 11.42
N PRO A 105 0.73 -14.82 10.94
CA PRO A 105 1.14 -13.47 10.58
C PRO A 105 0.36 -12.97 9.37
N PHE A 106 -0.02 -11.70 9.38
CA PHE A 106 -0.62 -11.06 8.21
C PHE A 106 0.47 -10.50 7.30
N LEU A 107 0.54 -10.99 6.06
CA LEU A 107 1.53 -10.55 5.08
C LEU A 107 0.87 -9.60 4.08
N VAL A 108 1.38 -8.37 4.01
CA VAL A 108 1.04 -7.37 3.00
C VAL A 108 2.04 -7.51 1.85
N MET A 109 1.56 -7.84 0.65
CA MET A 109 2.42 -8.07 -0.52
C MET A 109 3.53 -9.11 -0.30
N GLY A 110 3.28 -10.10 0.57
CA GLY A 110 4.25 -11.15 0.90
C GLY A 110 5.22 -10.80 2.04
N GLN A 111 5.13 -9.60 2.63
CA GLN A 111 6.00 -9.16 3.71
C GLN A 111 5.19 -8.63 4.92
N PRO A 112 5.75 -8.62 6.14
CA PRO A 112 5.18 -7.89 7.26
C PRO A 112 4.96 -6.41 6.93
N LEU A 113 3.97 -5.76 7.56
CA LEU A 113 3.68 -4.34 7.31
C LEU A 113 4.89 -3.44 7.54
N GLU A 114 5.69 -3.70 8.57
CA GLU A 114 6.89 -2.91 8.89
C GLU A 114 7.94 -3.00 7.78
N GLU A 115 8.17 -4.21 7.25
CA GLU A 115 9.05 -4.42 6.12
C GLU A 115 8.51 -3.75 4.86
N PHE A 116 7.22 -3.90 4.57
CA PHE A 116 6.58 -3.26 3.42
C PHE A 116 6.75 -1.72 3.45
N ILE A 117 6.58 -1.10 4.62
CA ILE A 117 6.76 0.34 4.79
C ILE A 117 8.23 0.73 4.66
N THR A 118 9.14 -0.05 5.25
CA THR A 118 10.58 0.20 5.14
C THR A 118 11.04 0.13 3.68
N SER A 119 10.65 -0.92 2.96
CA SER A 119 10.97 -1.07 1.54
C SER A 119 10.39 0.06 0.68
N GLN A 120 9.17 0.54 0.96
CA GLN A 120 8.60 1.72 0.29
C GLN A 120 9.44 2.98 0.49
N TRP A 121 9.98 3.19 1.70
CA TRP A 121 10.87 4.32 1.99
C TRP A 121 12.24 4.17 1.33
N GLU A 122 12.78 2.95 1.31
CA GLU A 122 14.06 2.63 0.67
C GLU A 122 13.99 2.86 -0.84
N GLU A 123 12.98 2.28 -1.51
CA GLU A 123 12.73 2.47 -2.95
C GLU A 123 12.63 3.96 -3.30
N ARG A 124 11.88 4.74 -2.52
CA ARG A 124 11.79 6.19 -2.69
C ARG A 124 13.15 6.88 -2.55
N ASN A 125 13.95 6.51 -1.55
CA ASN A 125 15.25 7.14 -1.32
C ASN A 125 16.25 6.79 -2.42
N GLU A 126 16.19 5.57 -2.95
CA GLU A 126 16.99 5.12 -4.08
C GLU A 126 16.63 5.87 -5.36
N LEU A 127 15.33 6.00 -5.68
CA LEU A 127 14.86 6.78 -6.83
C LEU A 127 15.37 8.23 -6.75
N LYS A 128 15.25 8.87 -5.58
CA LYS A 128 15.78 10.22 -5.37
C LYS A 128 17.30 10.32 -5.47
N LEU A 129 18.02 9.25 -5.18
CA LEU A 129 19.48 9.20 -5.32
C LEU A 129 19.85 9.06 -6.80
N GLN A 130 19.16 8.21 -7.55
CA GLN A 130 19.35 8.06 -9.00
C GLN A 130 19.07 9.36 -9.75
N GLU A 131 17.94 10.04 -9.46
CA GLU A 131 17.62 11.35 -10.05
C GLU A 131 18.70 12.42 -9.81
N LYS A 132 19.44 12.33 -8.70
CA LYS A 132 20.55 13.23 -8.39
C LYS A 132 21.85 12.85 -9.07
N ILE A 133 22.06 11.57 -9.36
CA ILE A 133 23.24 11.07 -10.07
C ILE A 133 23.10 11.34 -11.57
N GLU A 134 21.89 11.30 -12.11
CA GLU A 134 21.59 11.56 -13.52
C GLU A 134 21.49 13.05 -13.89
N ARG A 135 21.38 13.93 -12.90
CA ARG A 135 21.42 15.40 -13.05
C ARG A 135 22.84 15.94 -12.95
#